data_AF-A0A2E6BQF1-F1
#
_entry.id   AF-A0A2E6BQF1-F1
#
_cell.length_a   1.000
_cell.length_b   1.000
_cell.length_c   1.000
_cell.angle_alpha   90.00
_cell.angle_beta   90.00
_cell.angle_gamma   90.00
#
_symmetry.space_group_name_H-M   'P 1'
#
loop_
_entity.id
_entity.type
_entity.pdbx_description
1 polymer ?
#
loop_
_entity_poly.entity_id
_entity_poly.type
_entity_poly.pdbx_seq_one_letter_code
_entity_poly.pdbx_strand_id
1 'polypeptide(L)'
;MYYFIKRYRAWFLLAFVSTTSVILWLATLSGRVGSMYQFFPILGVLAWTTMWVHYVAGSIGKSTNDKQFTKWTEAVVLLLIVAHPSIFLVQRFLDTGLLPPESYVSYVGPLRAWAVVIAIAALATFLLYDVLKRFRSKLIARGIWPYFSLLQASAMVAIFVHGFTLGTSMNSVYFVLWWIFLGVLLVPCLIIQVIRDFQASFSQRTNT
;
A
#
# COMPACT_ATOMS: atom_id res chain seq x y z
N MET A 1 29.90 8.35 8.29
CA MET A 1 28.80 7.44 8.67
C MET A 1 27.43 8.13 8.72
N TYR A 2 27.24 9.22 9.48
CA TYR A 2 25.96 9.95 9.59
C TYR A 2 25.35 10.39 8.23
N TYR A 3 26.16 10.98 7.35
CA TYR A 3 25.71 11.42 6.01
C TYR A 3 25.23 10.27 5.12
N PHE A 4 25.85 9.09 5.24
CA PHE A 4 25.48 7.90 4.48
C PHE A 4 24.11 7.35 4.95
N ILE A 5 23.90 7.26 6.26
CA ILE A 5 22.62 6.84 6.85
C ILE A 5 21.50 7.82 6.45
N LYS A 6 21.75 9.14 6.54
CA LYS A 6 20.77 10.15 6.13
C LYS A 6 20.41 10.05 4.63
N ARG A 7 21.37 9.67 3.78
CA ARG A 7 21.17 9.50 2.34
C ARG A 7 20.34 8.27 1.97
N TYR A 8 20.54 7.15 2.66
CA TYR A 8 19.91 5.86 2.33
C TYR A 8 18.83 5.43 3.33
N ARG A 9 18.43 6.31 4.25
CA ARG A 9 17.43 6.01 5.31
C ARG A 9 16.16 5.33 4.79
N ALA A 10 15.57 5.85 3.72
CA ALA A 10 14.34 5.29 3.15
C ALA A 10 14.56 3.89 2.56
N TRP A 11 15.72 3.64 1.95
CA TRP A 11 16.11 2.32 1.46
C TRP A 11 16.31 1.31 2.60
N PHE A 12 16.99 1.71 3.67
CA PHE A 12 17.16 0.85 4.84
C PHE A 12 15.82 0.53 5.51
N LEU A 13 14.95 1.52 5.65
CA LEU A 13 13.62 1.32 6.20
C LEU A 13 12.79 0.36 5.33
N LEU A 14 12.83 0.54 4.00
CA LEU A 14 12.17 -0.36 3.05
C LEU A 14 12.70 -1.78 3.17
N ALA A 15 14.02 -1.96 3.15
CA ALA A 15 14.64 -3.28 3.27
C ALA A 15 14.24 -3.95 4.59
N PHE A 16 14.33 -3.22 5.70
CA PHE A 16 13.97 -3.75 7.02
C PHE A 16 12.50 -4.15 7.11
N VAL A 17 11.57 -3.25 6.77
CA VAL A 17 10.13 -3.48 6.93
C VAL A 17 9.62 -4.56 5.97
N SER A 18 10.09 -4.54 4.71
CA SER A 18 9.69 -5.52 3.70
C SER A 18 10.23 -6.90 4.03
N THR A 19 11.53 -6.99 4.37
CA THR A 19 12.17 -8.28 4.71
C THR A 19 11.56 -8.88 5.97
N THR A 20 11.34 -8.08 7.02
CA THR A 20 10.69 -8.56 8.25
C THR A 20 9.28 -9.08 7.95
N SER A 21 8.50 -8.33 7.18
CA SER A 21 7.15 -8.75 6.80
C SER A 21 7.16 -10.06 5.99
N VAL A 22 8.07 -10.20 5.03
CA VAL A 22 8.19 -11.43 4.22
C VAL A 22 8.67 -12.62 5.05
N ILE A 23 9.64 -12.43 5.96
CA ILE A 23 10.11 -13.50 6.86
C ILE A 23 8.97 -13.97 7.76
N LEU A 24 8.24 -13.05 8.38
CA LEU A 24 7.11 -13.40 9.23
C LEU A 24 5.99 -14.06 8.43
N TRP A 25 5.75 -13.64 7.17
CA TRP A 25 4.82 -14.31 6.26
C TRP A 25 5.26 -15.74 5.95
N LEU A 26 6.52 -15.95 5.56
CA LEU A 26 7.08 -17.26 5.25
C LEU A 26 7.09 -18.20 6.46
N ALA A 27 7.28 -17.67 7.67
CA ALA A 27 7.18 -18.44 8.90
C ALA A 27 5.79 -19.07 9.08
N THR A 28 4.73 -18.45 8.55
CA THR A 28 3.37 -19.03 8.55
C THR A 28 3.20 -20.21 7.59
N LEU A 29 4.13 -20.38 6.65
CA LEU A 29 4.14 -21.42 5.62
C LEU A 29 5.28 -22.43 5.81
N SER A 30 5.84 -22.53 7.03
CA SER A 30 7.02 -23.37 7.31
C SER A 30 8.21 -23.07 6.37
N GLY A 31 8.32 -21.84 5.87
CA GLY A 31 9.42 -21.36 5.04
C GLY A 31 9.33 -21.70 3.54
N ARG A 32 8.22 -22.25 3.02
CA ARG A 32 8.10 -22.63 1.60
C ARG A 32 6.81 -22.15 0.96
N VAL A 33 6.90 -21.76 -0.30
CA VAL A 33 5.74 -21.38 -1.14
C VAL A 33 5.49 -22.51 -2.13
N GLY A 34 4.35 -23.18 -1.98
CA GLY A 34 3.95 -24.34 -2.80
C GLY A 34 2.86 -24.05 -3.82
N SER A 35 2.19 -22.90 -3.77
CA SER A 35 1.11 -22.57 -4.71
C SER A 35 1.01 -21.08 -5.02
N MET A 36 0.32 -20.75 -6.11
CA MET A 36 0.05 -19.35 -6.47
C MET A 36 -0.79 -18.63 -5.40
N TYR A 37 -1.67 -19.35 -4.71
CA TYR A 37 -2.46 -18.84 -3.57
C TYR A 37 -1.59 -18.43 -2.37
N GLN A 38 -0.39 -19.00 -2.24
CA GLN A 38 0.59 -18.63 -1.22
C GLN A 38 1.56 -17.55 -1.71
N PHE A 39 1.77 -17.45 -3.02
CA PHE A 39 2.68 -16.48 -3.63
C PHE A 39 2.06 -15.09 -3.79
N PHE A 40 0.86 -14.99 -4.36
CA PHE A 40 0.25 -13.69 -4.65
C PHE A 40 0.14 -12.76 -3.42
N PRO A 41 -0.11 -13.24 -2.17
CA PRO A 41 -0.20 -12.35 -1.01
C PRO A 41 1.14 -11.69 -0.66
N ILE A 42 2.27 -12.34 -0.97
CA ILE A 42 3.62 -11.77 -0.77
C ILE A 42 3.75 -10.46 -1.57
N LEU A 43 3.21 -10.41 -2.79
CA LEU A 43 3.20 -9.19 -3.60
C LEU A 43 2.38 -8.07 -2.94
N GLY A 44 1.24 -8.42 -2.33
CA GLY A 44 0.42 -7.48 -1.56
C GLY A 44 1.15 -6.93 -0.34
N VAL A 45 1.85 -7.79 0.41
CA VAL A 45 2.70 -7.40 1.56
C VAL A 45 3.82 -6.46 1.12
N LEU A 46 4.53 -6.79 0.03
CA LEU A 46 5.61 -5.96 -0.50
C LEU A 46 5.08 -4.61 -1.02
N ALA A 47 3.94 -4.60 -1.72
CA ALA A 47 3.31 -3.37 -2.16
C ALA A 47 2.95 -2.46 -0.98
N TRP A 48 2.25 -3.03 0.02
CA TRP A 48 1.78 -2.28 1.18
C TRP A 48 2.93 -1.73 2.01
N THR A 49 3.95 -2.55 2.29
CA THR A 49 5.14 -2.11 3.05
C THR A 49 5.95 -1.05 2.29
N THR A 50 6.02 -1.15 0.97
CA THR A 50 6.68 -0.11 0.16
C THR A 50 5.94 1.22 0.23
N MET A 51 4.61 1.20 0.05
CA MET A 51 3.76 2.39 0.21
C MET A 51 3.81 2.95 1.64
N TRP A 52 3.81 2.08 2.66
CA TRP A 52 3.97 2.47 4.07
C TRP A 52 5.25 3.29 4.28
N VAL A 53 6.37 2.84 3.69
CA VAL A 53 7.64 3.58 3.77
C VAL A 53 7.56 4.94 3.09
N HIS A 54 6.79 5.11 2.02
CA HIS A 54 6.60 6.43 1.39
C HIS A 54 5.97 7.42 2.36
N TYR A 55 4.94 7.00 3.10
CA TYR A 55 4.27 7.86 4.09
C TYR A 55 5.17 8.17 5.29
N VAL A 56 5.87 7.17 5.81
CA VAL A 56 6.77 7.36 6.96
C VAL A 56 7.94 8.25 6.58
N ALA A 57 8.61 7.96 5.46
CA ALA A 57 9.72 8.78 4.94
C ALA A 57 9.28 10.23 4.68
N GLY A 58 8.10 10.44 4.11
CA GLY A 58 7.52 11.77 3.90
C GLY A 58 7.26 12.54 5.20
N SER A 59 6.97 11.82 6.29
CA SER A 59 6.69 12.42 7.61
C SER A 59 7.97 12.82 8.36
N ILE A 60 9.03 12.00 8.26
CA ILE A 60 10.34 12.23 8.91
C ILE A 60 11.31 13.12 8.10
N GLY A 61 10.84 13.70 7.00
CA GLY A 61 11.57 14.64 6.15
C GLY A 61 12.35 14.00 5.00
N LYS A 62 12.70 14.82 4.00
CA LYS A 62 13.31 14.37 2.75
C LYS A 62 14.73 13.85 2.96
N SER A 63 15.04 12.68 2.39
CA SER A 63 16.42 12.20 2.25
C SER A 63 17.10 12.84 1.03
N THR A 64 18.43 12.72 0.90
CA THR A 64 19.14 13.25 -0.28
C THR A 64 18.88 12.44 -1.56
N ASN A 65 18.53 11.15 -1.46
CA ASN A 65 18.17 10.30 -2.59
C ASN A 65 16.64 10.13 -2.75
N ASP A 66 15.83 10.98 -2.11
CA ASP A 66 14.37 10.85 -2.02
C ASP A 66 13.69 10.74 -3.39
N LYS A 67 14.09 11.57 -4.36
CA LYS A 67 13.53 11.54 -5.72
C LYS A 67 13.78 10.21 -6.43
N GLN A 68 15.00 9.67 -6.31
CA GLN A 68 15.35 8.40 -6.94
C GLN A 68 14.63 7.24 -6.25
N PHE A 69 14.62 7.25 -4.91
CA PHE A 69 13.86 6.28 -4.12
C PHE A 69 12.39 6.25 -4.55
N THR A 70 11.70 7.39 -4.52
CA THR A 70 10.29 7.50 -4.93
C THR A 70 10.09 7.05 -6.37
N LYS A 71 10.90 7.50 -7.34
CA LYS A 71 10.74 7.11 -8.75
C LYS A 71 10.77 5.58 -8.96
N TRP A 72 11.75 4.90 -8.37
CA TRP A 72 11.88 3.45 -8.52
C TRP A 72 10.79 2.70 -7.76
N THR A 73 10.54 3.10 -6.52
CA THR A 73 9.61 2.37 -5.65
C THR A 73 8.15 2.61 -6.03
N GLU A 74 7.78 3.76 -6.61
CA GLU A 74 6.45 3.97 -7.22
C GLU A 74 6.19 3.00 -8.37
N ALA A 75 7.17 2.80 -9.26
CA ALA A 75 7.03 1.84 -10.36
C ALA A 75 6.91 0.40 -9.85
N VAL A 76 7.69 0.05 -8.81
CA VAL A 76 7.60 -1.26 -8.15
C VAL A 76 6.24 -1.44 -7.48
N VAL A 77 5.74 -0.44 -6.75
CA VAL A 77 4.40 -0.48 -6.14
C VAL A 77 3.33 -0.72 -7.18
N LEU A 78 3.33 0.04 -8.28
CA LEU A 78 2.35 -0.12 -9.37
C LEU A 78 2.36 -1.55 -9.94
N LEU A 79 3.54 -2.09 -10.20
CA LEU A 79 3.69 -3.47 -10.65
C LEU A 79 3.08 -4.45 -9.63
N LEU A 80 3.41 -4.30 -8.35
CA LEU A 80 2.97 -5.23 -7.30
C LEU A 80 1.47 -5.15 -7.03
N ILE A 81 0.87 -3.96 -6.96
CA ILE A 81 -0.57 -3.79 -6.68
C ILE A 81 -1.45 -4.27 -7.83
N VAL A 82 -0.94 -4.26 -9.07
CA VAL A 82 -1.63 -4.83 -10.24
C VAL A 82 -1.40 -6.33 -10.31
N ALA A 83 -0.16 -6.79 -10.15
CA ALA A 83 0.17 -8.21 -10.23
C ALA A 83 -0.50 -9.04 -9.13
N HIS A 84 -0.62 -8.50 -7.91
CA HIS A 84 -1.24 -9.17 -6.76
C HIS A 84 -2.66 -9.72 -7.07
N PRO A 85 -3.66 -8.89 -7.42
CA PRO A 85 -4.99 -9.38 -7.76
C PRO A 85 -5.03 -10.07 -9.13
N SER A 86 -4.18 -9.70 -10.09
CA SER A 86 -4.17 -10.34 -11.42
C SER A 86 -3.73 -11.80 -11.36
N ILE A 87 -2.67 -12.12 -10.61
CA ILE A 87 -2.22 -13.52 -10.43
C ILE A 87 -3.31 -14.34 -9.76
N PHE A 88 -3.93 -13.79 -8.71
CA PHE A 88 -5.07 -14.43 -8.05
C PHE A 88 -6.20 -14.71 -9.05
N LEU A 89 -6.61 -13.71 -9.84
CA LEU A 89 -7.72 -13.84 -10.78
C LEU A 89 -7.44 -14.88 -11.87
N VAL A 90 -6.24 -14.86 -12.45
CA VAL A 90 -5.82 -15.85 -13.45
C VAL A 90 -5.84 -17.25 -12.86
N GLN A 91 -5.24 -17.44 -11.67
CA GLN A 91 -5.23 -18.75 -11.02
C GLN A 91 -6.65 -19.24 -10.73
N ARG A 92 -7.53 -18.39 -10.20
CA ARG A 92 -8.93 -18.77 -9.95
C ARG A 92 -9.66 -19.18 -11.22
N PHE A 93 -9.46 -18.44 -12.31
CA PHE A 93 -10.08 -18.77 -13.59
C PHE A 93 -9.59 -20.12 -14.13
N LEU A 94 -8.29 -20.41 -14.03
CA LEU A 94 -7.73 -21.70 -14.43
C LEU A 94 -8.29 -22.86 -13.58
N ASP A 95 -8.49 -22.65 -12.29
CA ASP A 95 -8.93 -23.71 -11.37
C ASP A 95 -10.45 -23.94 -11.40
N THR A 96 -11.25 -22.93 -11.72
CA THR A 96 -12.72 -22.99 -11.54
C THR A 96 -13.55 -22.54 -12.74
N GLY A 97 -12.94 -21.89 -13.74
CA GLY A 97 -13.67 -21.25 -14.85
C GLY A 97 -14.50 -20.02 -14.45
N LEU A 98 -14.47 -19.60 -13.17
CA LEU A 98 -15.29 -18.51 -12.66
C LEU A 98 -14.63 -17.15 -12.88
N LEU A 99 -15.44 -16.16 -13.24
CA LEU A 99 -15.07 -14.75 -13.29
C LEU A 99 -15.65 -13.97 -12.08
N PRO A 100 -15.12 -12.79 -11.76
CA PRO A 100 -15.71 -11.88 -10.78
C PRO A 100 -17.16 -11.52 -11.14
N PRO A 101 -18.04 -11.32 -10.14
CA PRO A 101 -17.76 -11.35 -8.70
C PRO A 101 -17.71 -12.76 -8.08
N GLU A 102 -18.26 -13.77 -8.74
CA GLU A 102 -18.45 -15.12 -8.20
C GLU A 102 -17.12 -15.79 -7.81
N SER A 103 -16.08 -15.59 -8.63
CA SER A 103 -14.72 -16.07 -8.37
C SER A 103 -14.15 -15.58 -7.02
N TYR A 104 -14.46 -14.34 -6.63
CA TYR A 104 -14.04 -13.78 -5.34
C TYR A 104 -14.87 -14.34 -4.19
N VAL A 105 -16.19 -14.31 -4.33
CA VAL A 105 -17.13 -14.72 -3.27
C VAL A 105 -16.92 -16.19 -2.89
N SER A 106 -16.72 -17.05 -3.88
CA SER A 106 -16.44 -18.48 -3.67
C SER A 106 -15.11 -18.74 -2.96
N TYR A 107 -14.12 -17.86 -3.11
CA TYR A 107 -12.81 -18.01 -2.48
C TYR A 107 -12.76 -17.48 -1.05
N VAL A 108 -13.28 -16.28 -0.80
CA VAL A 108 -13.20 -15.63 0.52
C VAL A 108 -14.40 -15.90 1.42
N GLY A 109 -15.49 -16.43 0.85
CA GLY A 109 -16.78 -16.58 1.49
C GLY A 109 -17.61 -15.28 1.50
N PRO A 110 -18.94 -15.38 1.50
CA PRO A 110 -19.83 -14.22 1.36
C PRO A 110 -19.64 -13.18 2.49
N LEU A 111 -19.37 -13.62 3.71
CA LEU A 111 -19.17 -12.74 4.87
C LEU A 111 -17.92 -11.85 4.76
N ARG A 112 -16.94 -12.22 3.93
CA ARG A 112 -15.68 -11.48 3.77
C ARG A 112 -15.54 -10.82 2.40
N ALA A 113 -16.50 -11.01 1.50
CA ALA A 113 -16.48 -10.47 0.14
C ALA A 113 -16.40 -8.93 0.11
N TRP A 114 -16.97 -8.26 1.12
CA TRP A 114 -16.87 -6.80 1.28
C TRP A 114 -15.41 -6.31 1.32
N ALA A 115 -14.50 -7.09 1.92
CA ALA A 115 -13.09 -6.74 2.03
C ALA A 115 -12.39 -6.72 0.66
N VAL A 116 -12.91 -7.48 -0.32
CA VAL A 116 -12.45 -7.44 -1.72
C VAL A 116 -12.97 -6.19 -2.41
N VAL A 117 -14.24 -5.83 -2.19
CA VAL A 117 -14.86 -4.62 -2.79
C VAL A 117 -14.12 -3.36 -2.38
N ILE A 118 -13.81 -3.20 -1.09
CA ILE A 118 -13.04 -2.03 -0.62
C ILE A 118 -11.63 -2.00 -1.20
N ALA A 119 -11.02 -3.17 -1.43
CA ALA A 119 -9.68 -3.26 -2.01
C ALA A 119 -9.69 -2.92 -3.50
N ILE A 120 -10.74 -3.27 -4.25
CA ILE A 120 -10.93 -2.84 -5.63
C ILE A 120 -11.07 -1.31 -5.69
N ALA A 121 -11.87 -0.72 -4.80
CA ALA A 121 -12.01 0.74 -4.72
C ALA A 121 -10.68 1.43 -4.36
N ALA A 122 -9.91 0.84 -3.45
CA ALA A 122 -8.58 1.34 -3.09
C ALA A 122 -7.59 1.21 -4.25
N LEU A 123 -7.58 0.08 -4.98
CA LEU A 123 -6.76 -0.10 -6.17
C LEU A 123 -7.07 0.96 -7.23
N ALA A 124 -8.36 1.17 -7.54
CA ALA A 124 -8.78 2.22 -8.46
C ALA A 124 -8.28 3.61 -8.02
N THR A 125 -8.31 3.88 -6.72
CA THR A 125 -7.78 5.10 -6.13
C THR A 125 -6.27 5.24 -6.37
N PHE A 126 -5.47 4.21 -6.12
CA PHE A 126 -4.01 4.25 -6.37
C PHE A 126 -3.67 4.41 -7.86
N LEU A 127 -4.37 3.70 -8.75
CA LEU A 127 -4.21 3.85 -10.19
C LEU A 127 -4.56 5.27 -10.67
N LEU A 128 -5.62 5.84 -10.11
CA LEU A 128 -6.00 7.23 -10.40
C LEU A 128 -4.91 8.21 -9.94
N TYR A 129 -4.18 7.93 -8.86
CA TYR A 129 -3.09 8.80 -8.39
C TYR A 129 -1.94 8.86 -9.36
N ASP A 130 -1.55 7.72 -9.94
CA ASP A 130 -0.47 7.68 -10.92
C ASP A 130 -0.77 8.52 -12.16
N VAL A 131 -2.04 8.70 -12.50
CA VAL A 131 -2.49 9.61 -13.56
C VAL A 131 -2.53 11.05 -13.05
N LEU A 132 -3.23 11.31 -11.94
CA LEU A 132 -3.51 12.67 -11.46
C LEU A 132 -2.31 13.41 -10.90
N LYS A 133 -1.27 12.69 -10.43
CA LYS A 133 -0.04 13.32 -9.90
C LYS A 133 0.64 14.26 -10.91
N ARG A 134 0.46 14.00 -12.22
CA ARG A 134 0.95 14.86 -13.32
C ARG A 134 0.30 16.26 -13.32
N PHE A 135 -0.90 16.38 -12.76
CA PHE A 135 -1.68 17.61 -12.70
C PHE A 135 -1.73 18.22 -11.30
N ARG A 136 -0.90 17.72 -10.37
CA ARG A 136 -0.91 18.09 -8.95
C ARG A 136 -1.00 19.60 -8.72
N SER A 137 -0.10 20.40 -9.32
CA SER A 137 -0.07 21.84 -9.10
C SER A 137 -1.37 22.55 -9.51
N LYS A 138 -2.00 22.12 -10.61
CA LYS A 138 -3.30 22.65 -11.06
C LYS A 138 -4.42 22.25 -10.10
N LEU A 139 -4.39 21.02 -9.60
CA LEU A 139 -5.38 20.53 -8.64
C LEU A 139 -5.23 21.15 -7.25
N ILE A 140 -4.01 21.51 -6.83
CA ILE A 140 -3.77 22.25 -5.59
C ILE A 140 -4.36 23.66 -5.71
N ALA A 141 -4.07 24.38 -6.82
CA ALA A 141 -4.61 25.71 -7.07
C ALA A 141 -6.15 25.73 -7.05
N ARG A 142 -6.79 24.65 -7.54
CA ARG A 142 -8.25 24.51 -7.57
C ARG A 142 -8.88 24.04 -6.25
N GLY A 143 -8.11 23.78 -5.19
CA GLY A 143 -8.69 23.27 -3.94
C GLY A 143 -8.97 21.76 -3.93
N ILE A 144 -8.65 21.02 -4.99
CA ILE A 144 -9.10 19.63 -5.20
C ILE A 144 -8.11 18.62 -4.64
N TRP A 145 -6.80 18.91 -4.76
CA TRP A 145 -5.73 17.97 -4.34
C TRP A 145 -5.85 17.46 -2.90
N PRO A 146 -6.23 18.26 -1.88
CA PRO A 146 -6.35 17.76 -0.51
C PRO A 146 -7.40 16.66 -0.34
N TYR A 147 -8.53 16.75 -1.05
CA TYR A 147 -9.56 15.70 -1.03
C TYR A 147 -9.05 14.41 -1.69
N PHE A 148 -8.23 14.55 -2.73
CA PHE A 148 -7.57 13.40 -3.34
C PHE A 148 -6.52 12.77 -2.42
N SER A 149 -5.78 13.60 -1.68
CA SER A 149 -4.85 13.14 -0.63
C SER A 149 -5.58 12.39 0.49
N LEU A 150 -6.74 12.90 0.92
CA LEU A 150 -7.61 12.20 1.87
C LEU A 150 -8.09 10.86 1.30
N LEU A 151 -8.51 10.81 0.04
CA LEU A 151 -8.91 9.58 -0.64
C LEU A 151 -7.78 8.54 -0.69
N GLN A 152 -6.53 8.96 -0.98
CA GLN A 152 -5.35 8.08 -0.91
C GLN A 152 -5.10 7.56 0.50
N ALA A 153 -5.21 8.42 1.52
CA ALA A 153 -5.06 8.01 2.91
C ALA A 153 -6.14 7.00 3.31
N SER A 154 -7.39 7.21 2.90
CA SER A 154 -8.47 6.23 3.08
C SER A 154 -8.21 4.93 2.34
N ALA A 155 -7.67 4.98 1.13
CA ALA A 155 -7.29 3.78 0.36
C ALA A 155 -6.19 2.99 1.07
N MET A 156 -5.18 3.65 1.65
CA MET A 156 -4.14 3.00 2.47
C MET A 156 -4.71 2.27 3.68
N VAL A 157 -5.69 2.87 4.37
CA VAL A 157 -6.41 2.22 5.47
C VAL A 157 -7.25 1.05 4.97
N ALA A 158 -7.94 1.21 3.83
CA ALA A 158 -8.74 0.14 3.24
C ALA A 158 -7.90 -1.09 2.87
N ILE A 159 -6.73 -0.92 2.26
CA ILE A 159 -5.84 -2.06 1.94
C ILE A 159 -5.20 -2.67 3.18
N PHE A 160 -4.98 -1.88 4.24
CA PHE A 160 -4.57 -2.42 5.54
C PHE A 160 -5.65 -3.34 6.13
N VAL A 161 -6.91 -2.89 6.15
CA VAL A 161 -8.08 -3.66 6.62
C VAL A 161 -8.31 -4.90 5.76
N HIS A 162 -8.17 -4.77 4.43
CA HIS A 162 -8.23 -5.88 3.50
C HIS A 162 -7.19 -6.97 3.85
N GLY A 163 -5.93 -6.58 4.04
CA GLY A 163 -4.87 -7.50 4.44
C GLY A 163 -5.13 -8.15 5.79
N PHE A 164 -5.69 -7.40 6.74
CA PHE A 164 -6.07 -7.92 8.06
C PHE A 164 -7.24 -8.92 8.00
N THR A 165 -8.20 -8.69 7.10
CA THR A 165 -9.43 -9.51 7.01
C THR A 165 -9.22 -10.79 6.21
N LEU A 166 -8.40 -10.73 5.14
CA LEU A 166 -8.24 -11.82 4.17
C LEU A 166 -6.86 -12.50 4.23
N GLY A 167 -5.89 -11.91 4.91
CA GLY A 167 -4.53 -12.44 4.98
C GLY A 167 -4.49 -13.78 5.71
N THR A 168 -4.15 -14.85 5.00
CA THR A 168 -4.00 -16.19 5.59
C THR A 168 -2.88 -16.26 6.64
N SER A 169 -1.89 -15.36 6.57
CA SER A 169 -0.85 -15.22 7.60
C SER A 169 -1.34 -14.64 8.92
N MET A 170 -2.55 -14.07 8.97
CA MET A 170 -3.13 -13.50 10.20
C MET A 170 -3.47 -14.58 11.24
N ASN A 171 -3.19 -15.85 10.95
CA ASN A 171 -3.18 -16.95 11.92
C ASN A 171 -1.91 -16.96 12.81
N SER A 172 -0.86 -16.21 12.46
CA SER A 172 0.36 -16.09 13.27
C SER A 172 0.31 -14.85 14.16
N VAL A 173 0.42 -15.05 15.48
CA VAL A 173 0.43 -13.94 16.46
C VAL A 173 1.54 -12.94 16.17
N TYR A 174 2.73 -13.42 15.77
CA TYR A 174 3.86 -12.53 15.44
C TYR A 174 3.57 -11.67 14.21
N PHE A 175 2.97 -12.24 13.16
CA PHE A 175 2.60 -11.49 11.97
C PHE A 175 1.50 -10.47 12.29
N VAL A 176 0.50 -10.85 13.08
CA VAL A 176 -0.59 -9.96 13.52
C VAL A 176 -0.05 -8.79 14.33
N LEU A 177 0.80 -9.02 15.33
CA LEU A 177 1.39 -7.96 16.14
C LEU A 177 2.25 -7.01 15.30
N TRP A 178 3.06 -7.56 14.39
CA TRP A 178 3.86 -6.76 13.46
C TRP A 178 2.97 -5.90 12.54
N TRP A 179 1.90 -6.47 12.00
CA TRP A 179 0.96 -5.75 11.14
C TRP A 179 0.27 -4.62 11.90
N ILE A 180 -0.22 -4.88 13.11
CA ILE A 180 -0.83 -3.86 13.98
C ILE A 180 0.18 -2.75 14.29
N PHE A 181 1.42 -3.09 14.64
CA PHE A 181 2.47 -2.12 14.90
C PHE A 181 2.69 -1.18 13.70
N LEU A 182 2.80 -1.73 12.48
CA LEU A 182 2.92 -0.93 11.27
C LEU A 182 1.67 -0.07 11.03
N GLY A 183 0.48 -0.62 11.25
CA GLY A 183 -0.79 0.11 11.13
C GLY A 183 -0.86 1.32 12.07
N VAL A 184 -0.54 1.14 13.35
CA VAL A 184 -0.55 2.21 14.36
C VAL A 184 0.44 3.32 14.00
N LEU A 185 1.63 2.96 13.53
CA LEU A 185 2.63 3.95 13.09
C LEU A 185 2.24 4.69 11.80
N LEU A 186 1.43 4.07 10.94
CA LEU A 186 0.98 4.68 9.69
C LEU A 186 0.00 5.83 9.94
N VAL A 187 -0.92 5.68 10.91
CA VAL A 187 -2.00 6.65 11.19
C VAL A 187 -1.51 8.10 11.31
N PRO A 188 -0.55 8.45 12.19
CA PRO A 188 -0.07 9.83 12.29
C PRO A 188 0.56 10.33 11.00
N CYS A 189 1.23 9.47 10.22
CA CYS A 189 1.84 9.84 8.95
C CYS A 189 0.78 10.22 7.91
N LEU A 190 -0.33 9.47 7.85
CA LEU A 190 -1.47 9.79 6.98
C LEU A 190 -2.10 11.14 7.35
N ILE A 191 -2.36 11.36 8.64
CA ILE A 191 -2.97 12.61 9.15
C ILE A 191 -2.09 13.82 8.80
N ILE A 192 -0.80 13.73 9.09
CA ILE A 192 0.17 14.81 8.79
C ILE A 192 0.20 15.10 7.28
N GLN A 193 0.22 14.07 6.43
CA GLN A 193 0.23 14.25 4.98
C GLN A 193 -1.02 14.99 4.48
N VAL A 194 -2.20 14.59 4.96
CA VAL A 194 -3.48 15.22 4.58
C VAL A 194 -3.51 16.68 5.04
N ILE A 195 -3.14 16.97 6.29
CA ILE A 195 -3.11 18.34 6.82
C ILE A 195 -2.18 19.23 5.98
N ARG A 196 -0.98 18.74 5.64
CA ARG A 196 -0.01 19.49 4.82
C ARG A 196 -0.58 19.83 3.44
N ASP A 197 -1.29 18.90 2.80
CA ASP A 197 -1.90 19.16 1.50
C ASP A 197 -3.05 20.18 1.60
N PHE A 198 -3.86 20.14 2.66
CA PHE A 198 -4.88 21.16 2.94
C PHE A 198 -4.27 22.56 3.13
N GLN A 199 -3.22 22.66 3.94
CA GLN A 199 -2.49 23.91 4.18
C GLN A 199 -1.91 24.47 2.87
N ALA A 200 -1.24 23.62 2.07
CA ALA A 200 -0.68 24.03 0.79
C ALA A 200 -1.74 24.59 -0.18
N SER A 201 -2.91 23.95 -0.23
CA SER A 201 -4.00 24.40 -1.09
C SER A 201 -4.72 25.65 -0.58
N PHE A 202 -4.76 25.87 0.74
CA PHE A 202 -5.25 27.12 1.32
C PHE A 202 -4.30 28.28 1.00
N SER A 203 -3.01 28.14 1.30
CA SER A 203 -2.00 29.18 1.04
C SER A 203 -1.90 29.57 -0.43
N GLN A 204 -2.07 28.62 -1.36
CA GLN A 204 -2.02 28.93 -2.79
C GLN A 204 -3.23 29.75 -3.26
N ARG A 205 -4.40 29.58 -2.64
CA ARG A 205 -5.62 30.32 -2.98
C ARG A 205 -5.67 31.73 -2.39
N THR A 206 -4.99 31.97 -1.27
CA THR A 206 -4.90 33.31 -0.66
C THR A 206 -3.89 34.23 -1.36
N ASN A 207 -2.99 33.67 -2.17
CA ASN A 207 -1.93 34.40 -2.86
C ASN A 207 -2.24 34.67 -4.36
N THR A 208 -3.44 34.32 -4.82
CA THR A 208 -3.95 34.51 -6.19
C THR A 208 -5.14 35.45 -6.18
#